data_AF-A0AAW3RE37-F1
#
_entry.id   AF-A0AAW3RE37-F1
#
_cell.length_a   1.000
_cell.length_b   1.000
_cell.length_c   1.000
_cell.angle_alpha   90.00
_cell.angle_beta   90.00
_cell.angle_gamma   90.00
#
_symmetry.space_group_name_H-M   'P 1'
#
loop_
_entity.id
_entity.type
_entity.pdbx_description
1 polymer ?
#
loop_
_entity_poly.entity_id
_entity_poly.type
_entity_poly.pdbx_seq_one_letter_code
_entity_poly.pdbx_strand_id
1 'polypeptide(L)'
;MNKIAAYERIELKITISEAMRYDWTTILEKVMKKKRNYQLLFNGRLDMEILGQYIRLANRCAMPFAIKNSQHYRHNAESAAIILCADHALNRKEIDIMKRYPQY
;
A
#
# COMPACT_ATOMS: atom_id res chain seq x y z
N MET A 1 2.83 14.20 8.12
CA MET A 1 2.53 12.86 7.58
C MET A 1 1.22 12.96 6.80
N ASN A 2 1.27 13.08 5.46
CA ASN A 2 0.07 13.28 4.65
C ASN A 2 -0.71 11.96 4.53
N LYS A 3 -1.92 11.94 5.08
CA LYS A 3 -2.75 10.74 5.22
C LYS A 3 -3.43 10.39 3.88
N ILE A 4 -2.96 9.32 3.24
CA ILE A 4 -3.73 8.60 2.21
C ILE A 4 -4.87 7.79 2.88
N ALA A 5 -4.67 7.37 4.13
CA ALA A 5 -5.67 6.74 5.02
C ALA A 5 -5.50 7.22 6.47
N ALA A 6 -6.52 7.02 7.31
CA ALA A 6 -6.38 7.15 8.76
C ALA A 6 -5.38 6.11 9.29
N TYR A 7 -4.35 6.55 10.01
CA TYR A 7 -3.21 5.71 10.44
C TYR A 7 -3.63 4.44 11.18
N GLU A 8 -4.62 4.55 12.08
CA GLU A 8 -5.15 3.42 12.85
C GLU A 8 -5.71 2.29 11.98
N ARG A 9 -6.15 2.59 10.75
CA ARG A 9 -6.76 1.63 9.82
C ARG A 9 -5.76 0.98 8.88
N ILE A 10 -4.49 1.40 8.92
CA ILE A 10 -3.46 0.89 8.02
C ILE A 10 -3.02 -0.49 8.51
N GLU A 11 -3.12 -1.48 7.63
CA GLU A 11 -2.51 -2.79 7.82
C GLU A 11 -1.05 -2.74 7.36
N LEU A 12 -0.80 -2.23 6.15
CA LEU A 12 0.52 -2.24 5.53
C LEU A 12 0.73 -0.99 4.68
N LYS A 13 1.97 -0.47 4.66
CA LYS A 13 2.43 0.68 3.88
C LYS A 13 3.70 0.28 3.14
N ILE A 14 3.72 0.58 1.84
CA ILE A 14 4.90 0.48 0.97
C ILE A 14 5.21 1.90 0.48
N THR A 15 6.44 2.36 0.61
CA THR A 15 6.88 3.66 0.12
C THR A 15 7.16 3.65 -1.39
N ILE A 16 7.36 4.84 -1.98
CA ILE A 16 7.76 4.95 -3.39
C ILE A 16 9.12 4.30 -3.62
N SER A 17 10.11 4.56 -2.77
CA SER A 17 11.44 3.95 -2.88
C SER A 17 11.39 2.42 -2.79
N GLU A 18 10.58 1.90 -1.87
CA GLU A 18 10.40 0.46 -1.70
C GLU A 18 9.71 -0.19 -2.91
N ALA A 19 8.63 0.44 -3.43
CA ALA A 19 7.91 -0.07 -4.59
C ALA A 19 8.72 0.02 -5.89
N MET A 20 9.65 0.98 -5.99
CA MET A 20 10.58 1.12 -7.12
C MET A 20 11.73 0.12 -7.08
N ARG A 21 12.10 -0.36 -5.89
CA ARG A 21 13.29 -1.19 -5.70
C ARG A 21 12.97 -2.67 -5.59
N TYR A 22 11.78 -3.03 -5.14
CA TYR A 22 11.43 -4.41 -4.82
C TYR A 22 10.01 -4.76 -5.29
N ASP A 23 9.81 -6.05 -5.61
CA ASP A 23 8.49 -6.61 -5.88
C ASP A 23 7.86 -7.14 -4.59
N TRP A 24 6.91 -6.37 -4.04
CA TRP A 24 6.19 -6.73 -2.82
C TRP A 24 4.88 -7.48 -3.08
N THR A 25 4.55 -7.82 -4.34
CA THR A 25 3.24 -8.38 -4.67
C THR A 25 2.93 -9.68 -3.94
N THR A 26 3.93 -10.56 -3.76
CA THR A 26 3.78 -11.82 -3.02
C THR A 26 3.43 -11.59 -1.54
N ILE A 27 4.14 -10.68 -0.87
CA ILE A 27 3.87 -10.34 0.53
C ILE A 27 2.52 -9.65 0.66
N LEU A 28 2.23 -8.70 -0.21
CA LEU A 28 0.98 -7.97 -0.21
C LEU A 28 -0.21 -8.92 -0.39
N GLU A 29 -0.14 -9.85 -1.36
CA GLU A 29 -1.16 -10.87 -1.59
C GLU A 29 -1.40 -11.74 -0.35
N LYS A 30 -0.33 -12.18 0.32
CA LYS A 30 -0.42 -12.95 1.56
C LYS A 30 -1.17 -12.19 2.65
N VAL A 31 -0.94 -10.88 2.78
CA VAL A 31 -1.61 -10.04 3.78
C VAL A 31 -3.07 -9.78 3.40
N MET A 32 -3.36 -9.52 2.12
CA MET A 32 -4.71 -9.32 1.57
C MET A 32 -5.65 -10.48 1.89
N LYS A 33 -5.14 -11.73 1.90
CA LYS A 33 -5.93 -12.95 2.18
C LYS A 33 -6.40 -13.11 3.63
N LYS A 34 -6.00 -12.23 4.57
CA LYS A 34 -6.41 -12.30 6.00
C LYS A 34 -7.88 -11.91 6.28
N LYS A 35 -8.70 -11.66 5.26
CA LYS A 35 -10.17 -11.39 5.32
C LYS A 35 -10.59 -10.36 6.40
N ARG A 36 -10.20 -9.09 6.26
CA ARG A 36 -10.58 -7.99 7.18
C ARG A 36 -11.22 -6.78 6.50
N ASN A 37 -12.02 -6.99 5.44
CA ASN A 37 -12.61 -5.91 4.63
C ASN A 37 -11.56 -4.87 4.21
N TYR A 38 -10.52 -5.37 3.55
CA TYR A 38 -9.45 -4.50 3.11
C TYR A 38 -9.80 -3.74 1.83
N GLN A 39 -9.09 -2.63 1.65
CA GLN A 39 -9.02 -1.87 0.43
C GLN A 39 -7.57 -1.44 0.21
N LEU A 40 -7.16 -1.36 -1.06
CA LEU A 40 -5.89 -0.78 -1.48
C LEU A 40 -6.05 0.71 -1.83
N LEU A 41 -5.07 1.50 -1.46
CA LEU A 41 -4.94 2.89 -1.89
C LEU A 41 -3.60 3.05 -2.58
N PHE A 42 -3.65 3.51 -3.83
CA PHE A 42 -2.47 3.72 -4.64
C PHE A 42 -2.19 5.20 -4.83
N ASN A 43 -0.92 5.58 -4.79
CA ASN A 43 -0.46 6.89 -5.19
C ASN A 43 -0.38 6.94 -6.72
N GLY A 44 -1.23 7.72 -7.38
CA GLY A 44 -1.25 7.75 -8.84
C GLY A 44 -0.09 8.52 -9.48
N ARG A 45 0.89 8.98 -8.69
CA ARG A 45 2.19 9.46 -9.19
C ARG A 45 3.28 8.39 -9.15
N LEU A 46 2.98 7.18 -8.68
CA LEU A 46 3.88 6.04 -8.83
C LEU A 46 4.08 5.77 -10.33
N ASP A 47 5.28 5.31 -10.69
CA ASP A 47 5.55 4.87 -12.06
C ASP A 47 4.46 3.92 -12.57
N MET A 48 4.00 4.15 -13.81
CA MET A 48 2.81 3.49 -14.35
C MET A 48 3.01 1.98 -14.56
N GLU A 49 4.23 1.53 -14.84
CA GLU A 49 4.52 0.10 -14.99
C GLU A 49 4.38 -0.61 -13.64
N ILE A 50 4.98 -0.01 -12.61
CA ILE A 50 4.90 -0.48 -11.22
C ILE A 50 3.46 -0.43 -10.72
N LEU A 51 2.77 0.69 -10.88
CA LEU A 51 1.37 0.83 -10.48
C LEU A 51 0.49 -0.21 -11.18
N GLY A 52 0.71 -0.44 -12.48
CA GLY A 52 0.02 -1.46 -13.26
C GLY A 52 0.18 -2.86 -12.68
N GLN A 53 1.37 -3.20 -12.15
CA GLN A 53 1.60 -4.48 -11.47
C GLN A 53 0.69 -4.66 -10.25
N TYR A 54 0.59 -3.64 -9.39
CA TYR A 54 -0.26 -3.70 -8.19
C TYR A 54 -1.76 -3.65 -8.52
N ILE A 55 -2.16 -2.95 -9.58
CA ILE A 55 -3.55 -2.97 -10.08
C ILE A 55 -3.92 -4.37 -10.57
N ARG A 56 -3.04 -5.05 -11.33
CA ARG A 56 -3.28 -6.43 -11.77
C ARG A 56 -3.43 -7.39 -10.60
N LEU A 57 -2.60 -7.24 -9.57
CA LEU A 57 -2.73 -8.01 -8.32
C LEU A 57 -4.09 -7.74 -7.65
N ALA A 58 -4.47 -6.48 -7.48
CA ALA A 58 -5.74 -6.11 -6.85
C ALA A 58 -6.93 -6.73 -7.59
N ASN A 59 -6.95 -6.62 -8.92
CA ASN A 59 -7.98 -7.23 -9.77
C ASN A 59 -8.03 -8.75 -9.62
N ARG A 60 -6.87 -9.43 -9.67
CA ARG A 60 -6.77 -10.89 -9.51
C ARG A 60 -7.33 -11.37 -8.16
N CYS A 61 -7.13 -10.58 -7.11
CA CYS A 61 -7.61 -10.90 -5.77
C CYS A 61 -9.03 -10.36 -5.48
N ALA A 62 -9.71 -9.75 -6.46
CA ALA A 62 -10.96 -9.02 -6.26
C ALA A 62 -10.90 -8.01 -5.10
N MET A 63 -9.75 -7.35 -4.93
CA MET A 63 -9.52 -6.36 -3.88
C MET A 63 -9.99 -4.98 -4.34
N PRO A 64 -10.91 -4.32 -3.60
CA PRO A 64 -11.26 -2.94 -3.87
C PRO A 64 -10.02 -2.04 -3.83
N PHE A 65 -9.93 -1.07 -4.74
CA PHE A 65 -8.86 -0.10 -4.70
C PHE A 65 -9.28 1.29 -5.17
N ALA A 66 -8.51 2.29 -4.76
CA ALA A 66 -8.63 3.65 -5.29
C ALA A 66 -7.25 4.22 -5.62
N ILE A 67 -7.16 4.97 -6.71
CA ILE A 67 -5.97 5.73 -7.09
C ILE A 67 -6.16 7.16 -6.58
N LYS A 68 -5.19 7.67 -5.82
CA LYS A 68 -5.22 9.00 -5.20
C LYS A 68 -4.21 9.91 -5.88
N ASN A 69 -4.73 10.97 -6.49
CA ASN A 69 -3.96 12.03 -7.15
C ASN A 69 -4.13 13.34 -6.36
N SER A 70 -3.53 13.45 -5.17
CA SER A 70 -3.56 14.74 -4.45
C SER A 70 -2.31 15.57 -4.77
N GLN A 71 -2.53 16.84 -5.11
CA GLN A 71 -1.46 17.80 -5.41
C GLN A 71 -0.69 18.24 -4.15
N HIS A 72 -1.21 17.93 -2.94
CA HIS A 72 -0.62 18.35 -1.67
C HIS A 72 0.35 17.32 -1.08
N TYR A 73 0.58 16.17 -1.74
CA TYR A 73 1.58 15.22 -1.26
C TYR A 73 2.98 15.81 -1.42
N ARG A 74 3.78 15.79 -0.36
CA ARG A 74 5.24 15.90 -0.53
C ARG A 74 5.66 14.65 -1.29
N HIS A 75 6.39 14.81 -2.38
CA HIS A 75 6.79 13.72 -3.28
C HIS A 75 8.25 13.39 -3.06
N ASN A 76 8.52 12.68 -1.96
CA ASN A 76 9.82 12.11 -1.74
C ASN A 76 9.73 10.58 -1.76
N ALA A 77 10.88 9.94 -1.94
CA ALA A 77 11.05 8.49 -1.90
C ALA A 77 10.29 7.81 -0.73
N GLU A 78 10.25 8.46 0.43
CA GLU A 78 9.63 7.95 1.67
C GLU A 78 8.10 8.10 1.73
N SER A 79 7.49 8.71 0.71
CA SER A 79 6.05 8.87 0.63
C SER A 79 5.38 7.53 0.36
N ALA A 80 4.19 7.33 0.92
CA ALA A 80 3.44 6.10 0.68
C ALA A 80 3.04 5.99 -0.81
N ALA A 81 3.41 4.87 -1.41
CA ALA A 81 3.01 4.47 -2.75
C ALA A 81 1.77 3.58 -2.72
N ILE A 82 1.77 2.60 -1.82
CA ILE A 82 0.68 1.64 -1.66
C ILE A 82 0.32 1.56 -0.18
N ILE A 83 -0.97 1.60 0.12
CA ILE A 83 -1.51 1.33 1.45
C ILE A 83 -2.55 0.23 1.35
N LEU A 84 -2.43 -0.77 2.22
CA LEU A 84 -3.52 -1.69 2.54
C LEU A 84 -4.17 -1.22 3.83
N CYS A 85 -5.45 -0.93 3.81
CA CYS A 85 -6.20 -0.48 4.99
C CYS A 85 -7.53 -1.22 5.13
N ALA A 86 -8.04 -1.29 6.35
CA ALA A 86 -9.38 -1.78 6.65
C ALA A 86 -10.39 -0.63 6.76
N ASP A 87 -11.68 -0.96 6.76
CA ASP A 87 -12.77 -0.04 7.10
C ASP A 87 -12.83 0.32 8.60
N HIS A 88 -12.16 -0.46 9.45
CA HIS A 88 -12.08 -0.29 10.91
C HIS A 88 -10.63 -0.10 11.41
N ALA A 89 -10.49 0.30 12.67
CA ALA A 89 -9.19 0.48 13.31
C ALA A 89 -8.50 -0.88 13.57
N LEU A 90 -7.23 -0.98 13.17
CA LEU A 90 -6.35 -2.13 13.36
C LEU A 90 -5.26 -1.87 14.41
N ASN A 91 -4.92 -0.59 14.63
CA ASN A 91 -3.94 -0.13 15.63
C ASN A 91 -2.60 -0.90 15.56
N ARG A 92 -2.09 -1.06 14.34
CA ARG A 92 -0.82 -1.75 14.12
C ARG A 92 0.34 -0.95 14.73
N LYS A 93 1.18 -1.65 15.50
CA LYS A 93 2.43 -1.08 16.06
C LYS A 93 3.44 -0.76 14.96
N GLU A 94 3.47 -1.58 13.92
CA GLU A 94 4.33 -1.41 12.76
C GLU A 94 3.51 -1.68 11.49
N ILE A 95 3.60 -0.78 10.52
CA ILE A 95 2.86 -0.81 9.25
C ILE A 95 3.80 -0.83 8.05
N ASP A 96 5.06 -0.48 8.24
CA ASP A 96 6.05 -0.42 7.18
C ASP A 96 6.44 -1.84 6.71
N ILE A 97 6.40 -2.08 5.40
CA ILE A 97 6.60 -3.41 4.86
C ILE A 97 8.01 -3.93 5.11
N MET A 98 9.04 -3.10 4.95
CA MET A 98 10.44 -3.47 5.14
C MET A 98 10.71 -3.82 6.60
N LYS A 99 10.12 -3.07 7.55
CA LYS A 99 10.27 -3.38 8.97
C LYS A 99 9.54 -4.65 9.39
N ARG A 100 8.40 -4.97 8.77
CA ARG A 100 7.65 -6.21 9.05
C ARG A 100 8.23 -7.44 8.36
N TYR A 101 8.87 -7.26 7.21
CA TYR A 101 9.38 -8.32 6.35
C TYR A 101 10.81 -8.01 5.85
N PRO A 102 11.81 -7.89 6.74
CA PRO A 102 13.16 -7.42 6.37
C PRO A 102 14.00 -8.45 5.61
N GLN A 103 13.50 -9.68 5.49
CA GLN A 103 14.18 -10.84 4.90
C GLN A 103 13.76 -11.08 3.44
N TYR A 104 12.80 -10.30 2.94
CA TYR A 104 12.22 -10.41 1.60
C TYR A 104 12.80 -9.32 0.70
#